data_AF-H1VCB1-F1
#
_entry.id   AF-H1VCB1-F1
#
_cell.length_a   1.000
_cell.length_b   1.000
_cell.length_c   1.000
_cell.angle_alpha   90.00
_cell.angle_beta   90.00
_cell.angle_gamma   90.00
#
_symmetry.space_group_name_H-M   'P 1'
#
loop_
_entity.id
_entity.type
_entity.pdbx_description
1 polymer ?
#
loop_
_entity_poly.entity_id
_entity_poly.type
_entity_poly.pdbx_seq_one_letter_code
_entity_poly.pdbx_strand_id
1 'polypeptide(L)'
;MSAQDRVQNYIGQLDRELSKYPALNNIEKSTNVPKAYAAIGVASLYFFLIIFNLGGQLLTNFAGFILPGYYSLNALFTANKQDDTQWLTYWVVFAFFTVAESLVNVIYWFPFYFTFKFVFLLWLALPTFR
;
A
#
# COMPACT_ATOMS: atom_id res chain seq x y z
N MET A 1 -25.64 -15.42 -5.98
CA MET A 1 -24.24 -15.16 -6.39
C MET A 1 -23.35 -16.09 -5.61
N SER A 2 -22.69 -17.01 -6.30
CA SER A 2 -21.71 -17.91 -5.72
C SER A 2 -20.48 -17.12 -5.23
N ALA A 3 -19.67 -17.69 -4.34
CA ALA A 3 -18.41 -17.07 -3.92
C ALA A 3 -17.45 -16.85 -5.11
N GLN A 4 -17.50 -17.74 -6.12
CA GLN A 4 -16.71 -17.62 -7.34
C GLN A 4 -17.13 -16.41 -8.18
N ASP A 5 -18.44 -16.15 -8.30
CA ASP A 5 -18.96 -15.00 -9.04
C ASP A 5 -18.46 -13.68 -8.43
N ARG A 6 -18.41 -13.60 -7.10
CA ARG A 6 -17.90 -12.41 -6.38
C ARG A 6 -16.42 -12.19 -6.66
N VAL A 7 -15.61 -13.24 -6.56
CA VAL A 7 -14.16 -13.18 -6.84
C VAL A 7 -13.92 -12.73 -8.28
N GLN A 8 -14.63 -13.31 -9.24
CA GLN A 8 -14.51 -12.94 -10.65
C GLN A 8 -14.86 -11.47 -10.89
N ASN A 9 -15.88 -10.96 -10.20
CA ASN A 9 -16.25 -9.55 -10.26
C ASN A 9 -15.14 -8.63 -9.72
N TYR A 10 -14.52 -8.96 -8.58
CA TYR A 10 -13.40 -8.17 -8.03
C TYR A 10 -12.17 -8.21 -8.93
N ILE A 11 -11.83 -9.39 -9.48
CA ILE A 11 -10.72 -9.54 -10.44
C ILE A 11 -11.00 -8.71 -11.69
N GLY A 12 -12.22 -8.76 -12.23
CA GLY A 12 -12.61 -7.96 -13.39
C GLY A 12 -12.57 -6.44 -13.13
N GLN A 13 -12.96 -5.99 -11.94
CA GLN A 13 -12.83 -4.59 -11.52
C GLN A 13 -11.37 -4.17 -11.45
N LEU A 14 -10.52 -4.99 -10.82
CA LEU A 14 -9.09 -4.73 -10.71
C LEU A 14 -8.44 -4.68 -12.10
N ASP A 15 -8.76 -5.63 -12.98
CA ASP A 15 -8.26 -5.65 -14.34
C ASP A 15 -8.65 -4.39 -15.12
N ARG A 16 -9.89 -3.92 -14.96
CA ARG A 16 -10.37 -2.68 -15.58
C ARG A 16 -9.64 -1.44 -15.07
N GLU A 17 -9.37 -1.35 -13.77
CA GLU A 17 -8.60 -0.26 -13.18
C GLU A 17 -7.15 -0.28 -13.64
N LEU A 18 -6.52 -1.46 -13.66
CA LEU A 18 -5.14 -1.62 -14.14
C LEU A 18 -5.01 -1.34 -15.64
N SER A 19 -6.07 -1.57 -16.43
CA SER A 19 -6.09 -1.27 -17.87
C SER A 19 -5.92 0.22 -18.19
N LYS A 20 -6.18 1.11 -17.23
CA LYS A 20 -5.95 2.56 -17.38
C LYS A 20 -4.47 2.91 -17.57
N TYR A 21 -3.56 2.01 -17.17
CA TYR A 21 -2.12 2.22 -17.28
C TYR A 21 -1.55 1.52 -18.52
N PRO A 22 -1.11 2.26 -19.56
CA PRO A 22 -0.64 1.68 -20.82
C PRO A 22 0.60 0.78 -20.65
N ALA A 23 1.44 1.05 -19.65
CA ALA A 23 2.59 0.21 -19.31
C ALA A 23 2.17 -1.22 -18.92
N LEU A 24 1.10 -1.37 -18.13
CA LEU A 24 0.61 -2.68 -17.69
C LEU A 24 0.03 -3.48 -18.86
N ASN A 25 -0.65 -2.83 -19.79
CA ASN A 25 -1.18 -3.47 -21.00
C ASN A 25 -0.07 -3.99 -21.92
N ASN A 26 1.07 -3.30 -21.99
CA ASN A 26 2.23 -3.75 -22.77
C ASN A 26 2.91 -4.96 -22.12
N ILE A 27 2.96 -5.01 -20.79
CA ILE A 27 3.50 -6.15 -20.04
C ILE A 27 2.57 -7.36 -20.18
N GLU A 28 1.25 -7.17 -20.11
CA GLU A 28 0.27 -8.24 -20.32
C GLU A 28 0.42 -8.88 -21.70
N LYS A 29 0.54 -8.07 -22.75
CA LYS A 29 0.78 -8.56 -24.13
C LYS A 29 2.07 -9.38 -24.28
N SER A 30 3.10 -9.02 -23.52
CA SER A 30 4.42 -9.68 -23.59
C SER A 30 4.49 -10.96 -22.75
N THR A 31 3.81 -10.96 -21.59
CA THR A 31 3.90 -12.05 -20.60
C THR A 31 2.75 -13.05 -20.74
N ASN A 32 1.68 -12.68 -21.44
CA ASN A 32 0.44 -13.46 -21.62
C ASN A 32 -0.24 -13.86 -20.29
N VAL A 33 0.07 -13.14 -19.21
CA VAL A 33 -0.54 -13.30 -17.88
C VAL A 33 -1.46 -12.10 -17.63
N PRO A 34 -2.71 -12.31 -17.16
CA PRO A 34 -3.59 -11.19 -16.88
C PRO A 34 -3.03 -10.32 -15.76
N LYS A 35 -3.00 -9.00 -16.00
CA LYS A 35 -2.41 -8.00 -15.10
C LYS A 35 -3.03 -8.01 -13.69
N ALA A 36 -4.32 -8.34 -13.55
CA ALA A 36 -4.95 -8.49 -12.24
C ALA A 36 -4.29 -9.59 -11.39
N TYR A 37 -4.04 -10.77 -11.97
CA TYR A 37 -3.35 -11.86 -11.24
C TYR A 37 -1.90 -11.51 -10.95
N ALA A 38 -1.21 -10.84 -11.88
CA ALA A 38 0.15 -10.36 -11.66
C ALA A 38 0.22 -9.36 -10.49
N ALA A 39 -0.69 -8.38 -10.45
CA ALA A 39 -0.76 -7.39 -9.37
C ALA A 39 -1.07 -8.04 -8.01
N ILE A 40 -2.03 -8.97 -7.97
CA ILE A 40 -2.36 -9.73 -6.75
C ILE A 40 -1.15 -10.56 -6.29
N GLY A 41 -0.44 -11.21 -7.22
CA GLY A 41 0.75 -11.98 -6.93
C GLY A 41 1.86 -11.14 -6.33
N VAL A 42 2.15 -9.97 -6.92
CA VAL A 42 3.14 -9.02 -6.40
C VAL A 42 2.74 -8.50 -5.02
N ALA A 43 1.47 -8.12 -4.82
CA ALA A 43 0.98 -7.65 -3.52
C ALA A 43 1.06 -8.74 -2.44
N SER A 44 0.71 -9.98 -2.79
CA SER A 44 0.77 -11.13 -1.88
C SER A 44 2.21 -11.46 -1.51
N LEU A 45 3.13 -11.46 -2.48
CA LEU A 45 4.55 -11.66 -2.23
C LEU A 45 5.12 -10.55 -1.35
N TYR A 46 4.77 -9.30 -1.61
CA TYR A 46 5.19 -8.16 -0.81
C TYR A 46 4.75 -8.28 0.65
N PHE A 47 3.49 -8.62 0.88
CA PHE A 47 2.96 -8.84 2.23
C PHE A 47 3.61 -10.04 2.92
N PHE A 48 3.85 -11.13 2.18
CA PHE A 48 4.59 -12.29 2.67
C PHE A 48 6.00 -11.91 3.13
N LEU A 49 6.76 -11.14 2.33
CA LEU A 49 8.09 -10.67 2.71
C LEU A 49 8.09 -9.86 4.01
N ILE A 50 7.06 -9.04 4.22
CA ILE A 50 6.88 -8.27 5.47
C ILE A 50 6.61 -9.19 6.67
N ILE A 51 5.75 -10.20 6.52
CA ILE A 51 5.42 -11.17 7.59
C ILE A 51 6.67 -11.93 8.05
N PHE A 52 7.50 -12.38 7.11
CA PHE A 52 8.75 -13.08 7.40
C PHE A 52 9.91 -12.13 7.75
N ASN A 53 9.63 -10.83 7.87
CA ASN A 53 10.60 -9.79 8.17
C ASN A 53 11.82 -9.76 7.22
N LEU A 54 11.62 -10.18 5.97
CA LEU A 54 12.63 -10.11 4.91
C LEU A 54 12.67 -8.69 4.36
N GLY A 55 13.47 -7.83 4.99
CA GLY A 55 13.53 -6.40 4.68
C GLY A 55 12.32 -5.61 5.22
N GLY A 56 11.71 -6.05 6.33
CA GLY A 56 10.49 -5.46 6.88
C GLY A 56 10.55 -3.94 7.04
N GLN A 57 11.61 -3.41 7.64
CA GLN A 57 11.79 -1.96 7.78
C GLN A 57 11.78 -1.22 6.43
N LEU A 58 12.55 -1.70 5.45
CA LEU A 58 12.62 -1.11 4.13
C LEU A 58 11.26 -1.15 3.42
N LEU A 59 10.63 -2.33 3.39
CA LEU A 59 9.35 -2.52 2.70
C LEU A 59 8.27 -1.64 3.34
N THR A 60 8.08 -1.73 4.65
CA THR A 60 7.06 -0.93 5.34
C THR A 60 7.25 0.59 5.19
N ASN A 61 8.49 1.07 5.25
CA ASN A 61 8.79 2.49 5.03
C ASN A 61 8.57 2.90 3.57
N PHE A 62 8.91 2.03 2.61
CA PHE A 62 8.69 2.27 1.19
C PHE A 62 7.21 2.41 0.87
N ALA A 63 6.37 1.48 1.34
CA ALA A 63 4.92 1.58 1.18
C ALA A 63 4.33 2.77 1.94
N GLY A 64 4.81 3.02 3.16
CA GLY A 64 4.38 4.15 3.99
C GLY A 64 4.81 5.52 3.45
N PHE A 65 5.75 5.56 2.52
CA PHE A 65 6.20 6.80 1.91
C PHE A 65 5.55 7.03 0.53
N ILE A 66 5.58 6.04 -0.36
CA ILE A 66 5.25 6.25 -1.78
C ILE A 66 3.77 6.51 -2.00
N LEU A 67 2.90 5.68 -1.44
CA LEU A 67 1.45 5.79 -1.63
C LEU A 67 0.93 7.14 -1.07
N PRO A 68 1.16 7.45 0.21
CA PRO A 68 0.78 8.74 0.79
C PRO A 68 1.49 9.92 0.14
N GLY A 69 2.76 9.78 -0.27
CA GLY A 69 3.51 10.81 -0.98
C GLY A 69 2.87 11.19 -2.31
N TYR A 70 2.47 10.21 -3.11
CA TYR A 70 1.76 10.45 -4.36
C TYR A 70 0.43 11.19 -4.12
N TYR A 71 -0.38 10.75 -3.16
CA TYR A 71 -1.65 11.41 -2.86
C TYR A 71 -1.48 12.79 -2.23
N SER A 72 -0.48 12.98 -1.37
CA SER A 72 -0.14 14.28 -0.77
C SER A 72 0.24 15.29 -1.86
N LEU A 73 1.05 14.87 -2.85
CA LEU A 73 1.40 15.72 -3.99
C LEU A 73 0.17 16.09 -4.82
N ASN A 74 -0.74 15.15 -5.06
CA ASN A 74 -1.99 15.45 -5.74
C ASN A 74 -2.88 16.41 -4.94
N ALA A 75 -2.92 16.28 -3.61
CA ALA A 75 -3.70 17.15 -2.74
C ALA A 75 -3.27 18.62 -2.85
N LEU A 76 -1.98 18.90 -3.06
CA LEU A 76 -1.45 20.27 -3.27
C LEU A 76 -2.08 20.99 -4.48
N PHE A 77 -2.59 20.24 -5.45
CA PHE A 77 -3.24 20.80 -6.64
C PHE A 77 -4.76 20.86 -6.53
N THR A 78 -5.33 20.41 -5.41
CA THR A 78 -6.77 20.45 -5.15
C THR A 78 -7.12 21.58 -4.17
N ALA A 79 -8.32 22.16 -4.31
CA ALA A 79 -8.77 23.24 -3.43
C ALA A 79 -9.30 22.76 -2.06
N ASN A 80 -9.38 21.44 -1.85
CA ASN A 80 -9.99 20.86 -0.65
C ASN A 80 -8.97 20.73 0.50
N LYS A 81 -9.20 21.46 1.59
CA LYS A 81 -8.31 21.46 2.76
C LYS A 81 -8.45 20.23 3.67
N GLN A 82 -9.48 19.41 3.47
CA GLN A 82 -9.68 18.20 4.28
C GLN A 82 -8.61 17.13 3.97
N ASP A 83 -8.19 17.05 2.70
CA ASP A 83 -7.14 16.13 2.26
C ASP A 83 -5.79 16.47 2.93
N ASP A 84 -5.47 17.77 3.04
CA ASP A 84 -4.25 18.23 3.70
C ASP A 84 -4.16 17.77 5.16
N THR A 85 -5.28 17.82 5.90
CA THR A 85 -5.31 17.44 7.32
C THR A 85 -5.10 15.95 7.49
N GLN A 86 -5.67 15.11 6.61
CA GLN A 86 -5.48 13.67 6.62
C GLN A 86 -4.02 13.31 6.36
N TRP A 87 -3.42 13.85 5.30
CA TRP A 87 -2.04 13.54 4.94
C TRP A 87 -1.05 14.08 5.96
N LEU A 88 -1.26 15.27 6.52
CA LEU A 88 -0.39 15.78 7.58
C LEU A 88 -0.45 14.90 8.84
N THR A 89 -1.64 14.45 9.24
CA THR A 89 -1.81 13.50 10.36
C THR A 89 -1.07 12.21 10.09
N TYR A 90 -1.21 11.67 8.87
CA TYR A 90 -0.47 10.50 8.43
C TYR A 90 1.04 10.68 8.59
N TRP A 91 1.59 11.80 8.09
CA TRP A 91 3.02 12.07 8.14
C TRP A 91 3.56 12.23 9.57
N VAL A 92 2.78 12.83 10.48
CA VAL A 92 3.14 12.93 11.90
C VAL A 92 3.27 11.54 12.52
N VAL A 93 2.31 10.65 12.26
CA VAL A 93 2.34 9.27 12.78
C VAL A 93 3.48 8.46 12.16
N PHE A 94 3.69 8.59 10.85
CA PHE A 94 4.79 7.93 10.14
C PHE A 94 6.16 8.36 10.67
N ALA A 95 6.36 9.67 10.91
CA ALA A 95 7.57 10.21 11.50
C ALA A 95 7.79 9.70 12.93
N PHE A 96 6.73 9.61 13.74
CA PHE A 96 6.81 9.06 15.09
C PHE A 96 7.32 7.61 15.09
N PHE A 97 6.77 6.73 14.25
CA PHE A 97 7.29 5.35 14.14
C PHE A 97 8.73 5.31 13.65
N THR A 98 9.09 6.16 12.69
CA THR A 98 10.45 6.21 12.14
C THR A 98 11.48 6.65 13.18
N VAL A 99 11.14 7.62 14.04
CA VAL A 99 11.99 8.06 15.15
C VAL A 99 12.02 7.02 16.28
N ALA A 100 10.88 6.43 16.64
CA ALA A 100 10.84 5.37 17.65
C ALA A 100 11.71 4.16 17.23
N GLU A 101 11.72 3.82 15.94
CA GLU A 101 12.57 2.79 15.36
C GLU A 101 14.05 3.10 15.42
N SER A 102 14.45 4.36 15.23
CA SER A 102 15.86 4.74 15.29
C SER A 102 16.40 4.75 16.73
N LEU A 103 15.54 4.90 17.73
CA LEU A 103 15.92 4.95 19.14
C LEU A 103 15.94 3.58 19.83
N VAL A 104 15.19 2.59 19.32
CA VAL A 104 14.95 1.33 20.03
C VAL A 104 15.40 0.12 19.19
N ASN A 105 16.64 -0.34 19.41
CA ASN A 105 17.16 -1.60 18.83
C ASN A 105 16.37 -2.85 19.27
N VAL A 106 15.51 -2.73 20.29
CA VAL A 106 14.72 -3.84 20.89
C VAL A 106 13.50 -4.22 20.05
N ILE A 107 13.14 -3.43 19.03
CA ILE A 107 11.94 -3.68 18.19
C ILE A 107 12.01 -5.03 17.46
N TYR A 108 13.21 -5.55 17.19
CA TYR A 108 13.40 -6.89 16.61
C TYR A 108 12.96 -8.04 17.53
N TRP A 109 12.79 -7.78 18.82
CA TRP A 109 12.34 -8.80 19.79
C TRP A 109 10.82 -9.00 19.74
N PHE A 110 10.06 -8.03 19.22
CA PHE A 110 8.60 -8.16 19.08
C PHE A 110 8.24 -8.84 17.75
N PRO A 111 7.66 -10.06 17.78
CA PRO A 111 7.29 -10.75 16.55
C PRO A 111 6.23 -9.95 15.77
N PHE A 112 6.34 -9.94 14.44
CA PHE A 112 5.42 -9.26 13.53
C PHE A 112 5.30 -7.73 13.68
N TYR A 113 6.20 -7.06 14.40
CA TYR A 113 6.17 -5.59 14.55
C TYR A 113 5.95 -4.84 13.21
N PHE A 114 6.74 -5.17 12.18
CA PHE A 114 6.63 -4.53 10.87
C PHE A 114 5.32 -4.84 10.18
N THR A 115 4.74 -6.02 10.39
CA THR A 115 3.40 -6.33 9.87
C THR A 115 2.34 -5.45 10.52
N PHE A 116 2.40 -5.27 11.85
CA PHE A 116 1.49 -4.36 12.55
C PHE A 116 1.64 -2.91 12.09
N LYS A 117 2.88 -2.42 12.00
CA LYS A 117 3.17 -1.08 11.46
C LYS A 117 2.59 -0.93 10.06
N PHE A 118 2.82 -1.90 9.18
CA PHE A 118 2.32 -1.87 7.80
C PHE A 118 0.80 -1.77 7.73
N VAL A 119 0.09 -2.64 8.45
CA VAL A 119 -1.38 -2.64 8.48
C VAL A 119 -1.91 -1.33 9.07
N PHE A 120 -1.29 -0.83 10.13
CA PHE A 120 -1.68 0.42 10.77
C PHE A 120 -1.48 1.63 9.85
N LEU A 121 -0.33 1.71 9.15
CA LEU A 121 -0.07 2.75 8.16
C LEU A 121 -1.04 2.64 6.97
N LEU A 122 -1.31 1.45 6.45
CA LEU A 122 -2.31 1.27 5.39
C LEU A 122 -3.69 1.74 5.84
N TRP A 123 -4.08 1.43 7.07
CA TRP A 123 -5.35 1.87 7.63
C TRP A 123 -5.45 3.40 7.73
N LEU A 124 -4.39 4.08 8.18
CA LEU A 124 -4.34 5.55 8.20
C LEU A 124 -4.38 6.19 6.82
N ALA A 125 -3.87 5.50 5.79
CA ALA A 125 -3.92 5.97 4.42
C ALA A 125 -5.32 5.82 3.78
N LEU A 126 -6.23 5.06 4.39
CA LEU A 126 -7.61 4.96 3.90
C LEU A 126 -8.35 6.29 4.08
N PRO A 127 -9.11 6.74 3.05
CA PRO A 127 -9.89 7.96 3.14
C PRO A 127 -10.96 7.83 4.22
N THR A 128 -10.75 8.50 5.35
CA THR A 128 -11.65 8.44 6.52
C THR A 128 -12.69 9.56 6.49
N PHE A 129 -12.36 10.69 5.85
CA PHE A 129 -13.27 11.81 5.66
C PHE A 129 -13.80 11.77 4.21
N ARG A 130 -15.12 11.57 4.08
CA ARG A 130 -15.89 11.85 2.88
C ARG A 130 -16.85 12.98 3.17
#